data_AF-A0A0A8B4Q8-F1
#
_entry.id   AF-A0A0A8B4Q8-F1
#
_cell.length_a   1.000
_cell.length_b   1.000
_cell.length_c   1.000
_cell.angle_alpha   90.00
_cell.angle_beta   90.00
_cell.angle_gamma   90.00
#
_symmetry.space_group_name_H-M   'P 1'
#
loop_
_entity.id
_entity.type
_entity.pdbx_description
1 polymer ?
#
loop_
_entity_poly.entity_id
_entity_poly.type
_entity_poly.pdbx_seq_one_letter_code
_entity_poly.pdbx_strand_id
1 'polypeptide(L)'
;MTRLFSILGDSISTFEGATREGFAVFYEGERRRVWGVEAVEDTWWMQVVRRCGGVVASNAAWSGSCVEGPGYPAGESPERSSALASSDGSAPDDILVFFGTNDYGWGGFPNQLAGRGNAIPFCVQEEPCEDVPAEGDGASPGVSASFPAVENAVCGFRDAYGRMLSNLRRDFPEARIWCVSLLAGRVSGCGSPTFPRAYRGARFDDYNAAIESACRDHGCTFCAASSLGYDYEALDGTHPTGLGMRQIAWMVEECMRRAGDGVLSDLDVPPFPGGEGFLSADPCVASGRSCVGCEYAQSTTAQWMHVCRRLIESGPYRR
;
A
#
# COMPACT_ATOMS: atom_id res chain seq x y z
N MET A 1 21.64 -19.26 -10.07
CA MET A 1 21.91 -17.88 -9.60
C MET A 1 20.78 -17.51 -8.65
N THR A 2 21.09 -16.79 -7.57
CA THR A 2 20.08 -16.33 -6.61
C THR A 2 19.29 -15.17 -7.23
N ARG A 3 17.96 -15.24 -7.19
CA ARG A 3 17.08 -14.18 -7.74
C ARG A 3 17.18 -12.91 -6.89
N LEU A 4 17.33 -11.77 -7.54
CA LEU A 4 17.31 -10.45 -6.94
C LEU A 4 15.90 -9.85 -7.01
N PHE A 5 15.39 -9.44 -5.85
CA PHE A 5 14.07 -8.81 -5.72
C PHE A 5 14.21 -7.36 -5.28
N SER A 6 13.51 -6.45 -5.95
CA SER A 6 13.35 -5.08 -5.46
C SER A 6 11.89 -4.77 -5.13
N ILE A 7 11.68 -3.94 -4.11
CA ILE A 7 10.36 -3.63 -3.57
C ILE A 7 10.02 -2.17 -3.87
N LEU A 8 8.87 -1.93 -4.49
CA LEU A 8 8.31 -0.60 -4.71
C LEU A 8 6.94 -0.53 -4.04
N GLY A 9 6.72 0.49 -3.22
CA GLY A 9 5.45 0.61 -2.51
C GLY A 9 5.35 1.81 -1.59
N ASP A 10 4.40 1.73 -0.68
CA ASP A 10 4.15 2.72 0.36
C ASP A 10 4.53 2.20 1.76
N SER A 11 3.95 2.79 2.81
CA SER A 11 4.21 2.46 4.21
C SER A 11 4.06 0.97 4.54
N ILE A 12 3.13 0.26 3.88
CA ILE A 12 2.89 -1.18 4.09
C ILE A 12 4.14 -2.02 3.79
N SER A 13 5.04 -1.51 2.94
CA SER A 13 6.23 -2.22 2.46
C SER A 13 7.54 -1.69 3.05
N THR A 14 7.47 -0.82 4.05
CA THR A 14 8.67 -0.25 4.70
C THR A 14 9.14 -1.08 5.90
N PHE A 15 10.42 -1.01 6.27
CA PHE A 15 10.95 -1.54 7.52
C PHE A 15 12.29 -0.89 7.87
N GLU A 16 12.47 -0.51 9.13
CA GLU A 16 13.69 0.13 9.64
C GLU A 16 14.94 -0.71 9.37
N GLY A 17 15.97 -0.10 8.78
CA GLY A 17 17.23 -0.76 8.44
C GLY A 17 17.19 -1.66 7.20
N ALA A 18 16.03 -1.83 6.56
CA ALA A 18 15.90 -2.60 5.31
C ALA A 18 15.33 -1.78 4.15
N THR A 19 14.48 -0.79 4.43
CA THR A 19 14.13 0.27 3.47
C THR A 19 15.34 1.16 3.22
N ARG A 20 15.47 1.65 1.98
CA ARG A 20 16.59 2.48 1.54
C ARG A 20 16.82 3.67 2.47
N GLU A 21 18.09 3.95 2.76
CA GLU A 21 18.46 5.08 3.62
C GLU A 21 17.90 6.41 3.07
N GLY A 22 17.37 7.25 3.98
CA GLY A 22 16.73 8.53 3.64
C GLY A 22 15.27 8.43 3.18
N PHE A 23 14.71 7.22 3.05
CA PHE A 23 13.31 7.03 2.72
C PHE A 23 12.47 7.00 4.00
N ALA A 24 11.27 7.58 3.96
CA ALA A 24 10.36 7.57 5.11
C ALA A 24 9.91 6.13 5.43
N VAL A 25 10.00 5.74 6.71
CA VAL A 25 9.68 4.40 7.19
C VAL A 25 8.46 4.44 8.14
N PHE A 26 7.58 3.45 8.02
CA PHE A 26 6.46 3.28 8.96
C PHE A 26 6.83 2.35 10.12
N TYR A 27 7.38 1.17 9.80
CA TYR A 27 7.76 0.15 10.79
C TYR A 27 9.16 0.43 11.36
N GLU A 28 9.21 1.38 12.31
CA GLU A 28 10.43 1.80 13.01
C GLU A 28 10.18 1.97 14.52
N GLY A 29 11.23 1.83 15.33
CA GLY A 29 11.16 2.06 16.77
C GLY A 29 10.05 1.26 17.47
N GLU A 30 9.23 1.94 18.27
CA GLU A 30 8.14 1.31 19.04
C GLU A 30 7.00 0.76 18.16
N ARG A 31 6.78 1.35 16.96
CA ARG A 31 5.71 0.90 16.05
C ARG A 31 5.90 -0.56 15.64
N ARG A 32 7.15 -1.03 15.51
CA ARG A 32 7.43 -2.45 15.24
C ARG A 32 6.77 -3.38 16.25
N ARG A 33 6.91 -3.06 17.54
CA ARG A 33 6.32 -3.85 18.63
C ARG A 33 4.80 -3.70 18.68
N VAL A 34 4.28 -2.47 18.52
CA VAL A 34 2.84 -2.21 18.56
C VAL A 34 2.09 -2.95 17.44
N TRP A 35 2.66 -3.00 16.23
CA TRP A 35 2.09 -3.74 15.10
C TRP A 35 2.47 -5.24 15.10
N GLY A 36 3.35 -5.68 15.99
CA GLY A 36 3.84 -7.06 16.00
C GLY A 36 4.64 -7.43 14.74
N VAL A 37 5.33 -6.46 14.13
CA VAL A 37 6.26 -6.61 13.01
C VAL A 37 7.64 -6.25 13.55
N GLU A 38 8.29 -7.19 14.22
CA GLU A 38 9.48 -6.90 15.04
C GLU A 38 10.78 -7.07 14.25
N ALA A 39 10.79 -7.97 13.27
CA ALA A 39 11.91 -8.29 12.41
C ALA A 39 11.57 -8.09 10.93
N VAL A 40 12.59 -7.90 10.08
CA VAL A 40 12.39 -7.72 8.64
C VAL A 40 11.72 -8.95 8.02
N GLU A 41 11.96 -10.11 8.61
CA GLU A 41 11.34 -11.40 8.33
C GLU A 41 9.84 -11.43 8.50
N ASP A 42 9.29 -10.58 9.35
CA ASP A 42 7.86 -10.49 9.58
C ASP A 42 7.17 -9.74 8.43
N THR A 43 7.90 -8.99 7.61
CA THR A 43 7.32 -8.23 6.50
C THR A 43 6.83 -9.13 5.38
N TRP A 44 5.72 -8.73 4.73
CA TRP A 44 5.13 -9.53 3.66
C TRP A 44 6.12 -9.80 2.51
N TRP A 45 6.91 -8.79 2.15
CA TRP A 45 7.83 -8.87 1.02
C TRP A 45 9.03 -9.75 1.33
N MET A 46 9.59 -9.70 2.55
CA MET A 46 10.70 -10.58 2.90
C MET A 46 10.25 -12.05 2.93
N GLN A 47 9.02 -12.32 3.38
CA GLN A 47 8.44 -13.66 3.34
C GLN A 47 8.35 -14.17 1.89
N VAL A 48 7.75 -13.39 0.98
CA VAL A 48 7.65 -13.74 -0.46
C VAL A 48 9.04 -13.98 -1.07
N VAL A 49 9.98 -13.08 -0.84
CA VAL A 49 11.36 -13.18 -1.39
C VAL A 49 12.04 -14.45 -0.92
N ARG A 50 11.96 -14.77 0.38
CA ARG A 50 12.55 -16.00 0.94
C ARG A 50 11.86 -17.24 0.43
N ARG A 51 10.54 -17.22 0.27
CA ARG A 51 9.77 -18.35 -0.29
C ARG A 51 10.18 -18.63 -1.73
N CYS A 52 10.54 -17.59 -2.50
CA CYS A 52 11.11 -17.71 -3.83
C CYS A 52 12.60 -18.10 -3.87
N GLY A 53 13.25 -18.29 -2.71
CA GLY A 53 14.69 -18.53 -2.61
C GLY A 53 15.56 -17.37 -3.08
N GLY A 54 15.01 -16.15 -3.08
CA GLY A 54 15.68 -14.92 -3.52
C GLY A 54 16.32 -14.13 -2.39
N VAL A 55 16.91 -13.00 -2.75
CA VAL A 55 17.41 -11.97 -1.83
C VAL A 55 16.95 -10.60 -2.28
N VAL A 56 16.89 -9.64 -1.35
CA VAL A 56 16.50 -8.27 -1.67
C VAL A 56 17.68 -7.48 -2.22
N ALA A 57 17.50 -6.89 -3.39
CA ALA A 57 18.43 -5.96 -4.01
C ALA A 57 18.23 -4.54 -3.47
N SER A 58 16.99 -4.05 -3.45
CA SER A 58 16.64 -2.74 -2.88
C SER A 58 15.18 -2.70 -2.42
N ASN A 59 14.90 -2.03 -1.30
CA ASN A 59 13.54 -1.68 -0.92
C ASN A 59 13.34 -0.16 -1.04
N ALA A 60 12.68 0.25 -2.11
CA ALA A 60 12.35 1.63 -2.45
C ALA A 60 10.90 2.00 -2.10
N ALA A 61 10.32 1.35 -1.10
CA ALA A 61 9.05 1.77 -0.51
C ALA A 61 9.20 3.08 0.28
N TRP A 62 8.17 3.94 0.24
CA TRP A 62 8.19 5.24 0.94
C TRP A 62 6.90 5.44 1.72
N SER A 63 7.01 5.62 3.04
CA SER A 63 5.86 5.79 3.92
C SER A 63 5.01 7.01 3.55
N GLY A 64 3.72 6.79 3.31
CA GLY A 64 2.75 7.85 2.97
C GLY A 64 2.78 8.37 1.53
N SER A 65 3.69 7.89 0.67
CA SER A 65 3.74 8.35 -0.73
C SER A 65 2.50 7.91 -1.50
N CYS A 66 2.01 8.75 -2.40
CA CYS A 66 1.07 8.36 -3.47
C CYS A 66 1.85 7.93 -4.71
N VAL A 67 1.20 7.20 -5.62
CA VAL A 67 1.72 6.97 -6.98
C VAL A 67 1.67 8.28 -7.75
N GLU A 68 0.54 8.98 -7.70
CA GLU A 68 0.31 10.28 -8.33
C GLU A 68 1.00 11.42 -7.58
N GLY A 69 1.70 12.29 -8.30
CA GLY A 69 2.21 13.55 -7.77
C GLY A 69 3.24 14.23 -8.69
N PRO A 70 3.44 15.56 -8.54
CA PRO A 70 4.28 16.36 -9.45
C PRO A 70 5.80 16.12 -9.34
N GLY A 71 6.26 15.21 -8.49
CA GLY A 71 7.68 14.95 -8.30
C GLY A 71 7.98 13.98 -7.17
N TYR A 72 9.26 13.82 -6.84
CA TYR A 72 9.71 12.94 -5.77
C TYR A 72 9.14 13.38 -4.39
N PRO A 73 8.61 12.45 -3.56
CA PRO A 73 8.72 11.00 -3.66
C PRO A 73 7.52 10.28 -4.28
N ALA A 74 6.70 10.92 -5.12
CA ALA A 74 5.58 10.26 -5.80
C ALA A 74 6.05 9.07 -6.66
N GLY A 75 5.28 7.99 -6.71
CA GLY A 75 5.64 6.75 -7.39
C GLY A 75 5.94 6.92 -8.88
N GLU A 76 5.28 7.87 -9.55
CA GLU A 76 5.52 8.18 -10.96
C GLU A 76 6.85 8.90 -11.23
N SER A 77 7.57 9.34 -10.20
CA SER A 77 8.84 10.04 -10.36
C SER A 77 9.96 9.07 -10.82
N PRO A 78 10.85 9.48 -11.74
CA PRO A 78 11.99 8.66 -12.17
C PRO A 78 12.90 8.23 -11.02
N GLU A 79 13.04 9.06 -9.98
CA GLU A 79 13.84 8.80 -8.79
C GLU A 79 13.35 7.59 -8.00
N ARG A 80 12.04 7.32 -7.99
CA ARG A 80 11.49 6.12 -7.34
C ARG A 80 11.86 4.84 -8.11
N SER A 81 11.94 4.92 -9.44
CA SER A 81 12.38 3.80 -10.28
C SER A 81 13.89 3.56 -10.12
N SER A 82 14.72 4.60 -10.22
CA SER A 82 16.17 4.47 -10.13
C SER A 82 16.66 3.93 -8.78
N ALA A 83 15.88 4.13 -7.71
CA ALA A 83 16.15 3.58 -6.39
C ALA A 83 16.03 2.05 -6.27
N LEU A 84 15.54 1.34 -7.30
CA LEU A 84 15.34 -0.11 -7.28
C LEU A 84 16.58 -0.93 -7.67
N ALA A 85 17.62 -0.31 -8.21
CA ALA A 85 18.89 -1.01 -8.40
C ALA A 85 19.55 -1.32 -7.04
N SER A 86 20.26 -2.44 -6.95
CA SER A 86 21.05 -2.77 -5.76
C SER A 86 22.15 -1.73 -5.50
N SER A 87 22.77 -1.79 -4.33
CA SER A 87 23.88 -0.89 -3.95
C SER A 87 25.09 -0.97 -4.88
N ASP A 88 25.32 -2.13 -5.53
CA ASP A 88 26.39 -2.33 -6.52
C ASP A 88 25.94 -2.04 -7.97
N GLY A 89 24.71 -1.58 -8.16
CA GLY A 89 24.15 -1.23 -9.47
C GLY A 89 23.55 -2.41 -10.25
N SER A 90 23.54 -3.62 -9.69
CA SER A 90 22.87 -4.77 -10.30
C SER A 90 21.36 -4.53 -10.44
N ALA A 91 20.81 -4.94 -11.58
CA ALA A 91 19.38 -4.91 -11.84
C ALA A 91 18.67 -6.05 -11.09
N PRO A 92 17.45 -5.82 -10.55
CA PRO A 92 16.63 -6.89 -10.00
C PRO A 92 16.11 -7.82 -11.11
N ASP A 93 15.95 -9.10 -10.79
CA ASP A 93 15.23 -10.06 -11.64
C ASP A 93 13.70 -9.89 -11.50
N ASP A 94 13.27 -9.49 -10.31
CA ASP A 94 11.86 -9.35 -9.93
C ASP A 94 11.63 -8.02 -9.19
N ILE A 95 10.58 -7.30 -9.56
CA ILE A 95 10.12 -6.09 -8.85
C ILE A 95 8.73 -6.36 -8.31
N LEU A 96 8.60 -6.34 -6.98
CA LEU A 96 7.31 -6.45 -6.29
C LEU A 96 6.76 -5.04 -6.07
N VAL A 97 5.64 -4.71 -6.71
CA VAL A 97 4.96 -3.43 -6.60
C VAL A 97 3.69 -3.61 -5.78
N PHE A 98 3.63 -3.03 -4.58
CA PHE A 98 2.40 -2.97 -3.78
C PHE A 98 2.17 -1.52 -3.35
N PHE A 99 1.39 -0.80 -4.16
CA PHE A 99 1.35 0.66 -4.15
C PHE A 99 0.01 1.19 -4.67
N GLY A 100 -0.57 2.19 -4.00
CA GLY A 100 -1.78 2.89 -4.44
C GLY A 100 -2.81 3.08 -3.33
N THR A 101 -2.58 2.49 -2.14
CA THR A 101 -3.46 2.66 -0.98
C THR A 101 -3.55 4.12 -0.55
N ASN A 102 -2.47 4.89 -0.71
CA ASN A 102 -2.49 6.32 -0.41
C ASN A 102 -3.30 7.11 -1.45
N ASP A 103 -3.23 6.77 -2.73
CA ASP A 103 -4.03 7.38 -3.79
C ASP A 103 -5.52 7.09 -3.60
N TYR A 104 -5.86 5.87 -3.19
CA TYR A 104 -7.22 5.50 -2.78
C TYR A 104 -7.67 6.29 -1.56
N GLY A 105 -6.81 6.36 -0.54
CA GLY A 105 -7.07 7.09 0.68
C GLY A 105 -7.30 8.55 0.36
N TRP A 106 -6.32 9.29 -0.16
CA TRP A 106 -6.45 10.72 -0.48
C TRP A 106 -7.48 11.02 -1.58
N GLY A 107 -7.74 10.10 -2.51
CA GLY A 107 -8.46 10.41 -3.74
C GLY A 107 -7.59 11.20 -4.73
N GLY A 108 -6.27 11.08 -4.64
CA GLY A 108 -5.31 11.79 -5.50
C GLY A 108 -4.54 12.91 -4.81
N PHE A 109 -3.57 13.47 -5.55
CA PHE A 109 -2.59 14.43 -5.04
C PHE A 109 -3.19 15.73 -4.44
N PRO A 110 -4.25 16.35 -4.99
CA PRO A 110 -4.81 17.59 -4.44
C PRO A 110 -5.23 17.48 -2.97
N ASN A 111 -5.86 16.36 -2.60
CA ASN A 111 -6.27 16.11 -1.22
C ASN A 111 -5.07 15.75 -0.32
N GLN A 112 -4.06 15.06 -0.85
CA GLN A 112 -2.82 14.80 -0.11
C GLN A 112 -2.11 16.12 0.26
N LEU A 113 -2.03 17.05 -0.69
CA LEU A 113 -1.46 18.38 -0.47
C LEU A 113 -2.27 19.18 0.55
N ALA A 114 -3.59 19.28 0.35
CA ALA A 114 -4.48 20.01 1.25
C ALA A 114 -4.50 19.43 2.67
N GLY A 115 -4.35 18.10 2.79
CA GLY A 115 -4.28 17.39 4.06
C GLY A 115 -2.91 17.41 4.73
N ARG A 116 -1.91 18.08 4.14
CA ARG A 116 -0.51 18.08 4.63
C ARG A 116 0.01 16.66 4.86
N GLY A 117 -0.23 15.76 3.90
CA GLY A 117 0.22 14.38 3.97
C GLY A 117 1.75 14.27 4.14
N ASN A 118 2.20 13.25 4.86
CA ASN A 118 3.60 13.12 5.27
C ASN A 118 4.61 12.88 4.13
N ALA A 119 4.13 12.65 2.91
CA ALA A 119 4.96 12.42 1.73
C ALA A 119 4.51 13.26 0.52
N ILE A 120 4.13 14.52 0.78
CA ILE A 120 3.94 15.51 -0.28
C ILE A 120 5.25 15.66 -1.06
N PRO A 121 5.23 15.69 -2.41
CA PRO A 121 6.42 15.90 -3.22
C PRO A 121 7.23 17.13 -2.86
N PHE A 122 8.55 16.98 -2.80
CA PHE A 122 9.49 18.01 -2.32
C PHE A 122 9.43 19.29 -3.15
N CYS A 123 9.15 19.17 -4.45
CA CYS A 123 9.05 20.32 -5.36
C CYS A 123 7.89 21.29 -5.04
N VAL A 124 6.95 20.89 -4.19
CA VAL A 124 5.80 21.70 -3.78
C VAL A 124 5.71 21.90 -2.26
N GLN A 125 6.71 21.43 -1.50
CA GLN A 125 6.80 21.73 -0.09
C GLN A 125 7.21 23.19 0.07
N GLU A 126 6.46 23.94 0.86
CA GLU A 126 6.87 25.30 1.26
C GLU A 126 8.08 25.19 2.20
N GLU A 127 9.09 26.04 1.99
CA GLU A 127 10.22 26.15 2.93
C GLU A 127 9.69 26.49 4.33
N PRO A 128 10.17 25.82 5.41
CA PRO A 128 9.75 26.16 6.76
C PRO A 128 10.09 27.62 7.07
N CYS A 129 9.10 28.40 7.52
CA CYS A 129 9.39 29.70 8.12
C CYS A 129 10.14 29.44 9.45
N GLU A 130 11.34 30.00 9.60
CA GLU A 130 12.26 29.75 10.73
C GLU A 130 11.67 30.11 12.13
N ASP A 131 10.50 30.75 12.18
CA ASP A 131 9.87 31.26 13.40
C ASP A 131 8.75 30.36 13.99
N VAL A 132 8.55 29.14 13.49
CA VAL A 132 7.51 28.24 14.04
C VAL A 132 8.14 27.22 15.00
N PRO A 133 7.79 27.22 16.30
CA PRO A 133 8.33 26.24 17.24
C PRO A 133 7.92 24.82 16.81
N ALA A 134 8.85 23.87 16.95
CA ALA A 134 8.61 22.46 16.70
C ALA A 134 7.56 21.93 17.68
N GLU A 135 6.29 21.87 17.25
CA GLU A 135 5.25 21.20 18.03
C GLU A 135 5.36 19.69 17.87
N GLY A 136 5.34 19.01 19.02
CA GLY A 136 5.43 17.58 19.17
C GLY A 136 4.11 16.85 18.94
N ASP A 137 4.20 15.53 18.90
CA ASP A 137 3.11 14.55 18.82
C ASP A 137 1.99 14.87 17.82
N GLY A 138 2.23 14.52 16.56
CA GLY A 138 1.30 13.73 15.73
C GLY A 138 -0.10 14.29 15.43
N ALA A 139 -0.43 15.52 15.80
CA ALA A 139 -1.72 16.15 15.50
C ALA A 139 -1.57 17.14 14.33
N SER A 140 -1.95 16.71 13.12
CA SER A 140 -2.09 17.63 11.99
C SER A 140 -3.07 18.76 12.34
N PRO A 141 -2.81 20.03 11.95
CA PRO A 141 -3.65 21.15 12.32
C PRO A 141 -5.07 21.00 11.74
N GLY A 142 -6.07 20.93 12.62
CA GLY A 142 -7.34 21.65 12.52
C GLY A 142 -8.26 21.53 11.28
N VAL A 143 -7.99 20.67 10.29
CA VAL A 143 -8.94 20.50 9.16
C VAL A 143 -10.05 19.53 9.56
N SER A 144 -11.04 20.04 10.31
CA SER A 144 -12.23 19.29 10.71
C SER A 144 -13.14 18.89 9.54
N ALA A 145 -12.95 19.48 8.36
CA ALA A 145 -13.75 19.18 7.18
C ALA A 145 -13.28 17.87 6.53
N SER A 146 -14.25 17.02 6.16
CA SER A 146 -13.95 15.86 5.32
C SER A 146 -13.42 16.31 3.97
N PHE A 147 -12.40 15.62 3.45
CA PHE A 147 -11.94 15.89 2.08
C PHE A 147 -12.97 15.38 1.08
N PRO A 148 -13.30 16.19 0.05
CA PRO A 148 -14.35 15.87 -0.89
C PRO A 148 -13.94 14.69 -1.79
N ALA A 149 -14.93 14.17 -2.51
CA ALA A 149 -14.65 13.32 -3.65
C ALA A 149 -13.85 14.09 -4.70
N VAL A 150 -12.89 13.42 -5.33
CA VAL A 150 -12.07 14.01 -6.40
C VAL A 150 -12.54 13.46 -7.73
N GLU A 151 -12.89 14.37 -8.63
CA GLU A 151 -13.31 14.01 -9.98
C GLU A 151 -12.16 13.32 -10.71
N ASN A 152 -12.45 12.23 -11.42
CA ASN A 152 -11.46 11.46 -12.20
C ASN A 152 -10.26 10.92 -11.39
N ALA A 153 -10.37 10.77 -10.06
CA ALA A 153 -9.29 10.27 -9.21
C ALA A 153 -8.68 8.95 -9.72
N VAL A 154 -9.52 8.00 -10.14
CA VAL A 154 -9.07 6.71 -10.68
C VAL A 154 -8.33 6.87 -12.02
N CYS A 155 -8.76 7.81 -12.86
CA CYS A 155 -8.09 8.09 -14.13
C CYS A 155 -6.71 8.73 -13.91
N GLY A 156 -6.62 9.73 -13.01
CA GLY A 156 -5.36 10.35 -12.63
C GLY A 156 -4.37 9.32 -12.05
N PHE A 157 -4.87 8.47 -11.15
CA PHE A 157 -4.11 7.34 -10.62
C PHE A 157 -3.65 6.37 -11.71
N ARG A 158 -4.52 5.95 -12.63
CA ARG A 158 -4.16 5.04 -13.75
C ARG A 158 -3.03 5.64 -14.58
N ASP A 159 -3.13 6.90 -14.94
CA ASP A 159 -2.14 7.56 -15.78
C ASP A 159 -0.79 7.69 -15.05
N ALA A 160 -0.79 8.02 -13.75
CA ALA A 160 0.41 8.04 -12.92
C ALA A 160 1.02 6.64 -12.75
N TYR A 161 0.20 5.62 -12.52
CA TYR A 161 0.63 4.23 -12.44
C TYR A 161 1.26 3.77 -13.77
N GLY A 162 0.68 4.14 -14.91
CA GLY A 162 1.27 3.88 -16.24
C GLY A 162 2.63 4.57 -16.43
N ARG A 163 2.79 5.82 -15.99
CA ARG A 163 4.09 6.52 -16.01
C ARG A 163 5.12 5.85 -15.10
N MET A 164 4.71 5.42 -13.91
CA MET A 164 5.54 4.60 -13.02
C MET A 164 6.01 3.32 -13.72
N LEU A 165 5.10 2.53 -14.32
CA LEU A 165 5.46 1.31 -15.04
C LEU A 165 6.34 1.57 -16.27
N SER A 166 6.14 2.70 -16.96
CA SER A 166 6.99 3.14 -18.07
C SER A 166 8.43 3.37 -17.60
N ASN A 167 8.62 4.02 -16.46
CA ASN A 167 9.94 4.21 -15.86
C ASN A 167 10.57 2.86 -15.49
N LEU A 168 9.81 1.96 -14.84
CA LEU A 168 10.31 0.61 -14.49
C LEU A 168 10.75 -0.18 -15.73
N ARG A 169 9.97 -0.15 -16.81
CA ARG A 169 10.30 -0.85 -18.06
C ARG A 169 11.50 -0.25 -18.78
N ARG A 170 11.68 1.08 -18.70
CA ARG A 170 12.87 1.76 -19.24
C ARG A 170 14.13 1.38 -18.47
N ASP A 171 14.04 1.38 -17.13
CA ASP A 171 15.21 1.24 -16.26
C ASP A 171 15.57 -0.24 -16.04
N PHE A 172 14.59 -1.15 -16.08
CA PHE A 172 14.74 -2.59 -15.87
C PHE A 172 13.97 -3.41 -16.91
N PRO A 173 14.40 -3.40 -18.19
CA PRO A 173 13.67 -4.04 -19.29
C PRO A 173 13.47 -5.55 -19.11
N GLU A 174 14.44 -6.22 -18.50
CA GLU A 174 14.44 -7.68 -18.28
C GLU A 174 13.75 -8.11 -16.98
N ALA A 175 13.42 -7.17 -16.08
CA ALA A 175 12.82 -7.52 -14.80
C ALA A 175 11.36 -7.98 -14.97
N ARG A 176 10.96 -8.97 -14.17
CA ARG A 176 9.56 -9.35 -13.99
C ARG A 176 8.92 -8.40 -13.00
N ILE A 177 7.93 -7.63 -13.46
CA ILE A 177 7.24 -6.65 -12.63
C ILE A 177 5.91 -7.23 -12.18
N TRP A 178 5.77 -7.42 -10.88
CA TRP A 178 4.60 -7.99 -10.22
C TRP A 178 3.82 -6.89 -9.49
N CYS A 179 2.70 -6.45 -10.06
CA CYS A 179 1.86 -5.42 -9.46
C CYS A 179 0.75 -6.07 -8.64
N VAL A 180 0.90 -6.04 -7.32
CA VAL A 180 -0.08 -6.57 -6.36
C VAL A 180 -1.30 -5.64 -6.34
N SER A 181 -2.49 -6.21 -6.55
CA SER A 181 -3.75 -5.51 -6.33
C SER A 181 -3.81 -4.92 -4.92
N LEU A 182 -4.42 -3.75 -4.75
CA LEU A 182 -4.77 -3.21 -3.45
C LEU A 182 -5.62 -4.22 -2.66
N LEU A 183 -5.30 -4.36 -1.37
CA LEU A 183 -5.95 -5.27 -0.44
C LEU A 183 -6.65 -4.49 0.67
N ALA A 184 -7.75 -5.04 1.17
CA ALA A 184 -8.50 -4.41 2.26
C ALA A 184 -7.96 -4.83 3.63
N GLY A 185 -7.75 -3.83 4.49
CA GLY A 185 -7.40 -4.05 5.88
C GLY A 185 -8.63 -4.25 6.77
N ARG A 186 -8.52 -5.17 7.72
CA ARG A 186 -9.50 -5.45 8.76
C ARG A 186 -8.91 -5.12 10.11
N VAL A 187 -9.64 -4.32 10.88
CA VAL A 187 -9.24 -3.94 12.24
C VAL A 187 -9.06 -5.19 13.11
N SER A 188 -7.92 -5.30 13.79
CA SER A 188 -7.59 -6.42 14.66
C SER A 188 -8.68 -6.67 15.72
N GLY A 189 -8.96 -7.95 15.96
CA GLY A 189 -10.02 -8.39 16.87
C GLY A 189 -11.44 -8.29 16.30
N CYS A 190 -11.64 -7.74 15.09
CA CYS A 190 -12.96 -7.71 14.45
C CYS A 190 -13.20 -9.00 13.63
N GLY A 191 -14.29 -9.70 13.92
CA GLY A 191 -14.74 -10.88 13.14
C GLY A 191 -15.43 -10.54 11.81
N SER A 192 -15.73 -9.26 11.58
CA SER A 192 -16.44 -8.76 10.39
C SER A 192 -15.55 -7.81 9.58
N PRO A 193 -15.78 -7.66 8.26
CA PRO A 193 -15.06 -6.68 7.45
C PRO A 193 -15.24 -5.25 7.96
N THR A 194 -14.15 -4.49 7.97
CA THR A 194 -14.12 -3.10 8.46
C THR A 194 -13.60 -2.10 7.44
N PHE A 195 -13.35 -2.51 6.20
CA PHE A 195 -12.75 -1.62 5.20
C PHE A 195 -13.82 -0.80 4.47
N PRO A 196 -13.68 0.54 4.35
CA PRO A 196 -14.55 1.33 3.49
C PRO A 196 -14.29 0.96 2.02
N ARG A 197 -15.32 0.63 1.23
CA ARG A 197 -15.15 0.18 -0.17
C ARG A 197 -15.33 1.28 -1.22
N ALA A 198 -16.08 2.32 -0.93
CA ALA A 198 -16.28 3.47 -1.82
C ALA A 198 -15.86 4.75 -1.09
N TYR A 199 -14.61 5.14 -1.23
CA TYR A 199 -14.02 6.24 -0.46
C TYR A 199 -13.69 7.41 -1.38
N ARG A 200 -13.90 8.64 -0.92
CA ARG A 200 -13.69 9.88 -1.70
C ARG A 200 -14.19 9.81 -3.14
N GLY A 201 -15.38 9.20 -3.33
CA GLY A 201 -16.09 9.15 -4.62
C GLY A 201 -15.66 8.05 -5.59
N ALA A 202 -14.68 7.20 -5.23
CA ALA A 202 -14.21 6.11 -6.07
C ALA A 202 -14.31 4.76 -5.35
N ARG A 203 -14.58 3.68 -6.09
CA ARG A 203 -14.58 2.33 -5.51
C ARG A 203 -13.16 1.80 -5.43
N PHE A 204 -12.87 1.05 -4.38
CA PHE A 204 -11.59 0.38 -4.20
C PHE A 204 -11.26 -0.55 -5.38
N ASP A 205 -12.28 -1.24 -5.91
CA ASP A 205 -12.14 -2.13 -7.07
C ASP A 205 -11.78 -1.37 -8.35
N ASP A 206 -12.15 -0.10 -8.47
CA ASP A 206 -11.84 0.72 -9.65
C ASP A 206 -10.33 1.03 -9.71
N TYR A 207 -9.68 1.20 -8.56
CA TYR A 207 -8.21 1.31 -8.49
C TYR A 207 -7.52 0.00 -8.89
N ASN A 208 -8.05 -1.15 -8.45
CA ASN A 208 -7.53 -2.45 -8.88
C ASN A 208 -7.67 -2.67 -10.39
N ALA A 209 -8.81 -2.26 -10.98
CA ALA A 209 -9.00 -2.30 -12.42
C ALA A 209 -8.04 -1.35 -13.16
N ALA A 210 -7.73 -0.18 -12.58
CA ALA A 210 -6.73 0.75 -13.11
C ALA A 210 -5.31 0.14 -13.09
N ILE A 211 -4.91 -0.53 -12.01
CA ILE A 211 -3.62 -1.24 -11.92
C ILE A 211 -3.55 -2.34 -12.98
N GLU A 212 -4.59 -3.17 -13.10
CA GLU A 212 -4.64 -4.25 -14.10
C GLU A 212 -4.51 -3.69 -15.53
N SER A 213 -5.25 -2.62 -15.83
CA SER A 213 -5.20 -1.94 -17.12
C SER A 213 -3.80 -1.41 -17.43
N ALA A 214 -3.17 -0.71 -16.49
CA ALA A 214 -1.79 -0.23 -16.64
C ALA A 214 -0.80 -1.39 -16.82
N CYS A 215 -0.95 -2.49 -16.09
CA CYS A 215 -0.10 -3.67 -16.26
C CYS A 215 -0.20 -4.23 -17.68
N ARG A 216 -1.42 -4.34 -18.22
CA ARG A 216 -1.66 -4.80 -19.58
C ARG A 216 -0.99 -3.90 -20.62
N ASP A 217 -1.13 -2.59 -20.46
CA ASP A 217 -0.57 -1.58 -21.38
C ASP A 217 0.98 -1.58 -21.39
N HIS A 218 1.61 -1.96 -20.28
CA HIS A 218 3.07 -1.98 -20.11
C HIS A 218 3.70 -3.39 -20.07
N GLY A 219 2.91 -4.42 -20.35
CA GLY A 219 3.35 -5.83 -20.36
C GLY A 219 3.83 -6.32 -18.98
N CYS A 220 3.34 -5.76 -17.88
CA CYS A 220 3.65 -6.19 -16.51
C CYS A 220 2.65 -7.25 -16.03
N THR A 221 2.99 -7.99 -14.98
CA THR A 221 2.09 -9.00 -14.40
C THR A 221 1.21 -8.36 -13.34
N PHE A 222 -0.10 -8.31 -13.59
CA PHE A 222 -1.07 -7.98 -12.55
C PHE A 222 -1.25 -9.18 -11.62
N CYS A 223 -0.84 -8.99 -10.38
CA CYS A 223 -1.05 -9.96 -9.33
C CYS A 223 -2.39 -9.69 -8.63
N ALA A 224 -3.44 -10.40 -9.05
CA ALA A 224 -4.81 -10.27 -8.56
C ALA A 224 -5.02 -10.88 -7.15
N ALA A 225 -4.18 -10.53 -6.18
CA ALA A 225 -4.24 -11.02 -4.80
C ALA A 225 -5.62 -10.77 -4.15
N SER A 226 -6.28 -9.66 -4.47
CA SER A 226 -7.64 -9.33 -3.98
C SER A 226 -8.71 -10.30 -4.44
N SER A 227 -8.51 -11.00 -5.57
CA SER A 227 -9.43 -12.03 -6.08
C SER A 227 -9.45 -13.30 -5.22
N LEU A 228 -8.48 -13.46 -4.32
CA LEU A 228 -8.46 -14.55 -3.34
C LEU A 228 -9.52 -14.37 -2.25
N GLY A 229 -10.10 -13.16 -2.12
CA GLY A 229 -11.29 -12.93 -1.31
C GLY A 229 -11.04 -12.84 0.18
N TYR A 230 -9.84 -12.44 0.61
CA TYR A 230 -9.50 -12.25 2.02
C TYR A 230 -9.09 -10.81 2.33
N ASP A 231 -9.44 -10.34 3.52
CA ASP A 231 -8.84 -9.14 4.12
C ASP A 231 -7.54 -9.53 4.85
N TYR A 232 -6.66 -8.55 5.11
CA TYR A 232 -5.55 -8.72 6.05
C TYR A 232 -5.83 -7.99 7.36
N GLU A 233 -5.25 -8.45 8.47
CA GLU A 233 -5.37 -7.80 9.77
C GLU A 233 -4.51 -6.53 9.84
N ALA A 234 -5.09 -5.43 10.31
CA ALA A 234 -4.43 -4.14 10.54
C ALA A 234 -4.93 -3.50 11.84
N LEU A 235 -4.17 -2.57 12.41
CA LEU A 235 -4.63 -1.81 13.58
C LEU A 235 -5.55 -0.64 13.18
N ASP A 236 -5.19 0.10 12.13
CA ASP A 236 -5.89 1.29 11.64
C ASP A 236 -6.68 1.06 10.34
N GLY A 237 -6.89 -0.21 10.00
CA GLY A 237 -7.51 -0.64 8.74
C GLY A 237 -6.61 -0.49 7.50
N THR A 238 -5.34 -0.10 7.66
CA THR A 238 -4.38 0.07 6.55
C THR A 238 -3.04 -0.61 6.80
N HIS A 239 -2.42 -0.38 7.95
CA HIS A 239 -1.07 -0.89 8.23
C HIS A 239 -1.18 -2.28 8.87
N PRO A 240 -0.70 -3.34 8.19
CA PRO A 240 -0.85 -4.71 8.65
C PRO A 240 -0.14 -4.99 9.97
N THR A 241 -0.76 -5.81 10.82
CA THR A 241 -0.09 -6.43 11.95
C THR A 241 0.88 -7.52 11.48
N GLY A 242 1.63 -8.15 12.39
CA GLY A 242 2.38 -9.37 12.07
C GLY A 242 1.52 -10.48 11.45
N LEU A 243 0.24 -10.62 11.84
CA LEU A 243 -0.69 -11.52 11.16
C LEU A 243 -1.06 -10.99 9.78
N GLY A 244 -1.37 -9.70 9.65
CA GLY A 244 -1.65 -9.05 8.38
C GLY A 244 -0.53 -9.22 7.35
N MET A 245 0.73 -9.10 7.76
CA MET A 245 1.88 -9.30 6.89
C MET A 245 1.95 -10.73 6.34
N ARG A 246 1.68 -11.74 7.18
CA ARG A 246 1.60 -13.15 6.73
C ARG A 246 0.44 -13.39 5.78
N GLN A 247 -0.70 -12.72 6.01
CA GLN A 247 -1.87 -12.82 5.14
C GLN A 247 -1.61 -12.19 3.76
N ILE A 248 -0.96 -11.02 3.72
CA ILE A 248 -0.52 -10.38 2.47
C ILE A 248 0.49 -11.28 1.75
N ALA A 249 1.52 -11.77 2.44
CA ALA A 249 2.52 -12.67 1.86
C ALA A 249 1.85 -13.89 1.21
N TRP A 250 0.95 -14.55 1.95
CA TRP A 250 0.20 -15.70 1.42
C TRP A 250 -0.56 -15.37 0.13
N MET A 251 -1.26 -14.23 0.10
CA MET A 251 -2.03 -13.83 -1.08
C MET A 251 -1.14 -13.50 -2.28
N VAL A 252 0.01 -12.87 -2.06
CA VAL A 252 1.00 -12.58 -3.11
C VAL A 252 1.65 -13.87 -3.61
N GLU A 253 2.07 -14.77 -2.72
CA GLU A 253 2.66 -16.06 -3.07
C GLU A 253 1.71 -16.91 -3.91
N GLU A 254 0.45 -17.06 -3.48
CA GLU A 254 -0.57 -17.82 -4.21
C GLU A 254 -0.84 -17.22 -5.59
N CYS A 255 -0.83 -15.91 -5.69
CA CYS A 255 -1.00 -15.19 -6.94
C CYS A 255 0.18 -15.38 -7.90
N MET A 256 1.42 -15.23 -7.42
CA MET A 256 2.63 -15.48 -8.20
C MET A 256 2.70 -16.95 -8.65
N ARG A 257 2.30 -17.88 -7.79
CA ARG A 257 2.16 -19.30 -8.12
C ARG A 257 1.16 -19.52 -9.25
N ARG A 258 -0.04 -18.94 -9.19
CA ARG A 258 -1.06 -19.02 -10.26
C ARG A 258 -0.59 -18.42 -11.58
N ALA A 259 0.29 -17.43 -11.52
CA ALA A 259 0.94 -16.83 -12.68
C ALA A 259 2.16 -17.62 -13.20
N GLY A 260 2.48 -18.78 -12.59
CA GLY A 260 3.50 -19.70 -13.07
C GLY A 260 4.91 -19.43 -12.55
N ASP A 261 5.08 -18.78 -11.39
CA ASP A 261 6.40 -18.72 -10.76
C ASP A 261 6.89 -20.14 -10.44
N GLY A 262 8.02 -20.55 -11.05
CA GLY A 262 8.48 -21.93 -11.01
C GLY A 262 8.84 -22.42 -9.61
N VAL A 263 9.42 -21.57 -8.76
CA VAL A 263 9.80 -21.97 -7.39
C VAL A 263 8.54 -22.17 -6.55
N LEU A 264 7.60 -21.23 -6.61
CA LEU A 264 6.36 -21.32 -5.82
C LEU A 264 5.43 -22.44 -6.32
N SER A 265 5.46 -22.77 -7.61
CA SER A 265 4.61 -23.81 -8.21
C SER A 265 4.89 -25.22 -7.66
N ASP A 266 6.12 -25.46 -7.21
CA ASP A 266 6.56 -26.74 -6.67
C ASP A 266 6.36 -26.86 -5.14
N LEU A 267 5.88 -25.80 -4.49
CA LEU A 267 5.72 -25.75 -3.04
C LEU A 267 4.27 -26.03 -2.63
N ASP A 268 4.13 -26.75 -1.52
CA ASP A 268 2.82 -26.90 -0.86
C ASP A 268 2.28 -25.53 -0.42
N VAL A 269 0.98 -25.33 -0.68
CA VAL A 269 0.25 -24.12 -0.30
C VAL A 269 -0.38 -24.35 1.07
N PRO A 270 0.07 -23.66 2.13
CA PRO A 270 -0.58 -23.73 3.43
C PRO A 270 -1.99 -23.11 3.35
N PRO A 271 -2.90 -23.39 4.29
CA PRO A 271 -4.16 -22.66 4.38
C PRO A 271 -3.92 -21.18 4.66
N PHE A 272 -4.87 -20.33 4.25
CA PHE A 272 -4.80 -18.89 4.52
C PHE A 272 -4.73 -18.61 6.04
N PRO A 273 -3.78 -17.80 6.53
CA PRO A 273 -3.69 -17.47 7.95
C PRO A 273 -4.95 -16.76 8.45
N GLY A 274 -5.64 -17.33 9.43
CA GLY A 274 -6.91 -16.82 9.95
C GLY A 274 -8.18 -17.41 9.29
N GLY A 275 -8.03 -18.15 8.19
CA GLY A 275 -9.11 -18.92 7.56
C GLY A 275 -10.34 -18.10 7.16
N GLU A 276 -11.52 -18.73 7.20
CA GLU A 276 -12.79 -18.13 6.76
C GLU A 276 -13.20 -16.87 7.54
N GLY A 277 -12.67 -16.68 8.75
CA GLY A 277 -12.92 -15.49 9.57
C GLY A 277 -12.47 -14.18 8.91
N PHE A 278 -11.60 -14.26 7.89
CA PHE A 278 -11.08 -13.12 7.15
C PHE A 278 -11.65 -12.99 5.73
N LEU A 279 -12.72 -13.71 5.39
CA LEU A 279 -13.38 -13.53 4.10
C LEU A 279 -13.80 -12.07 3.91
N SER A 280 -13.33 -11.50 2.82
CA SER A 280 -13.58 -10.12 2.43
C SER A 280 -15.02 -9.96 1.97
N ALA A 281 -15.70 -8.92 2.48
CA ALA A 281 -16.98 -8.48 1.96
C ALA A 281 -17.10 -6.95 2.07
N ASP A 282 -18.07 -6.37 1.37
CA ASP A 282 -18.43 -4.97 1.52
C ASP A 282 -19.32 -4.82 2.76
N PRO A 283 -18.88 -4.11 3.82
CA PRO A 283 -19.70 -3.91 5.00
C PRO A 283 -20.89 -2.97 4.73
N CYS A 284 -20.92 -2.26 3.60
CA CYS A 284 -21.93 -1.26 3.28
C CYS A 284 -23.27 -1.89 2.84
N VAL A 285 -24.38 -1.32 3.31
CA VAL A 285 -25.74 -1.66 2.84
C VAL A 285 -26.23 -0.76 1.70
N ALA A 286 -25.52 0.33 1.44
CA ALA A 286 -25.82 1.30 0.39
C ALA A 286 -24.67 1.29 -0.64
N SER A 287 -24.52 0.14 -1.32
CA SER A 287 -23.45 -0.05 -2.31
C SER A 287 -23.42 1.10 -3.31
N GLY A 288 -22.22 1.62 -3.56
CA GLY A 288 -21.98 2.73 -4.49
C GLY A 288 -22.10 4.14 -3.90
N ARG A 289 -22.51 4.33 -2.64
CA ARG A 289 -22.42 5.65 -1.99
C ARG A 289 -21.01 5.90 -1.48
N SER A 290 -20.52 7.14 -1.67
CA SER A 290 -19.27 7.59 -1.08
C SER A 290 -19.33 7.51 0.45
N CYS A 291 -18.23 7.08 1.06
CA CYS A 291 -18.04 7.06 2.51
C CYS A 291 -17.77 8.46 3.07
N VAL A 292 -17.55 9.49 2.24
CA VAL A 292 -17.40 10.88 2.69
C VAL A 292 -18.69 11.34 3.38
N GLY A 293 -18.56 11.80 4.63
CA GLY A 293 -19.71 12.24 5.44
C GLY A 293 -20.57 11.09 6.00
N CYS A 294 -20.16 9.83 5.83
CA CYS A 294 -20.83 8.68 6.41
C CYS A 294 -20.56 8.61 7.92
N GLU A 295 -21.60 8.42 8.75
CA GLU A 295 -21.47 8.32 10.22
C GLU A 295 -20.59 7.13 10.69
N TYR A 296 -20.44 6.11 9.83
CA TYR A 296 -19.65 4.90 10.12
C TYR A 296 -18.18 5.02 9.73
N ALA A 297 -17.83 5.91 8.79
CA ALA A 297 -16.45 6.09 8.37
C ALA A 297 -15.69 6.90 9.44
N GLN A 298 -14.64 6.32 10.03
CA GLN A 298 -14.00 6.92 11.21
C GLN A 298 -13.13 8.13 10.89
N SER A 299 -12.50 8.15 9.72
CA SER A 299 -11.85 9.34 9.22
C SER A 299 -12.22 9.50 7.77
N THR A 300 -12.80 10.65 7.46
CA THR A 300 -12.87 11.23 6.12
C THR A 300 -12.05 12.51 6.03
N THR A 301 -11.33 12.84 7.11
CA THR A 301 -10.50 14.04 7.31
C THR A 301 -9.02 13.72 7.07
N ALA A 302 -8.09 14.48 7.66
CA ALA A 302 -6.64 14.28 7.50
C ALA A 302 -6.10 13.09 8.29
N GLN A 303 -6.82 12.62 9.31
CA GLN A 303 -6.37 11.45 10.08
C GLN A 303 -6.35 10.20 9.19
N TRP A 304 -5.22 9.50 9.14
CA TRP A 304 -5.05 8.34 8.28
C TRP A 304 -5.68 7.08 8.90
N MET A 305 -6.88 6.72 8.46
CA MET A 305 -7.65 5.57 8.94
C MET A 305 -8.59 5.06 7.84
N HIS A 306 -8.51 3.78 7.48
CA HIS A 306 -9.45 3.13 6.57
C HIS A 306 -10.40 2.20 7.34
N VAL A 307 -11.26 2.81 8.18
CA VAL A 307 -12.16 2.07 9.07
C VAL A 307 -13.61 2.46 8.87
N CYS A 308 -14.42 1.49 8.47
CA CYS A 308 -15.86 1.48 8.52
C CYS A 308 -16.31 0.78 9.81
N ARG A 309 -16.84 1.57 10.75
CA ARG A 309 -17.28 1.10 12.08
C ARG A 309 -18.64 0.40 12.09
N ARG A 310 -19.28 0.25 10.93
CA ARG A 310 -20.67 -0.20 10.81
C ARG A 310 -20.92 -1.56 11.47
N LEU A 311 -19.98 -2.48 11.33
CA LEU A 311 -20.07 -3.85 11.85
C LEU A 311 -19.13 -4.09 13.04
N ILE A 312 -18.59 -3.02 13.64
CA ILE A 312 -17.67 -3.13 14.78
C ILE A 312 -18.48 -3.11 16.08
N GLU A 313 -18.56 -4.28 16.72
CA GLU A 313 -19.36 -4.49 17.93
C GLU A 313 -18.56 -4.31 19.24
N SER A 314 -17.23 -4.32 19.18
CA SER A 314 -16.35 -4.23 20.35
C SER A 314 -14.99 -3.60 20.01
N GLY A 315 -14.19 -3.27 21.03
CA GLY A 315 -12.85 -2.67 20.85
C GLY A 315 -12.85 -1.14 20.75
N PRO A 316 -11.68 -0.52 20.51
CA PRO A 316 -11.49 0.94 20.54
C PRO A 316 -12.24 1.68 19.41
N TYR A 317 -12.71 0.95 18.41
CA TYR A 317 -13.42 1.46 17.25
C TYR A 317 -14.92 1.18 17.27
N ARG A 318 -15.44 0.64 18.39
CA ARG A 318 -16.88 0.47 18.61
C ARG A 318 -17.58 1.84 18.58
N ARG A 319 -18.78 1.87 18.00
CA ARG A 319 -19.67 3.03 18.09
C ARG A 319 -20.22 3.23 19.50
#